data_AF-A0A8X7XCS8-F1
#
_entry.id   AF-A0A8X7XCS8-F1
#
_cell.length_a   1.000
_cell.length_b   1.000
_cell.length_c   1.000
_cell.angle_alpha   90.00
_cell.angle_beta   90.00
_cell.angle_gamma   90.00
#
_symmetry.space_group_name_H-M   'P 1'
#
loop_
_entity.id
_entity.type
_entity.pdbx_description
1 polymer ?
#
loop_
_entity_poly.entity_id
_entity_poly.type
_entity_poly.pdbx_seq_one_letter_code
_entity_poly.pdbx_strand_id
1 'polypeptide(L)'
;GFRETKHPYTFVSVEGFREILSVDGAAEKATPLLPKLVPALKTALAHPNPEVFQRGLNGLVQLSEAVGPNLNDHLKHFLSCVSI
;
A
#
# COMPACT_ATOMS: atom_id res chain seq x y z
N GLY A 1 8.54 5.17 3.08
CA GLY A 1 7.46 6.17 3.13
C GLY A 1 6.38 5.85 4.14
N PHE A 2 5.66 4.73 4.02
CA PHE A 2 4.48 4.46 4.85
C PHE A 2 4.70 4.42 6.37
N ARG A 3 5.91 4.09 6.83
CA ARG A 3 6.29 4.12 8.27
C ARG A 3 6.77 5.49 8.74
N GLU A 4 6.88 6.46 7.84
CA GLU A 4 7.43 7.78 8.15
C GLU A 4 6.39 8.61 8.89
N THR A 5 6.71 9.01 10.12
CA THR A 5 5.83 9.79 11.01
C THR A 5 6.20 11.27 11.09
N LYS A 6 7.29 11.68 10.42
CA LYS A 6 7.75 13.07 10.40
C LYS A 6 7.16 13.84 9.20
N HIS A 7 6.51 14.96 9.50
CA HIS A 7 6.13 15.96 8.51
C HIS A 7 7.39 16.60 7.87
N PRO A 8 7.45 16.84 6.54
CA PRO A 8 6.40 16.64 5.52
C PRO A 8 6.46 15.28 4.81
N TYR A 9 7.40 14.41 5.16
CA TYR A 9 7.71 13.17 4.43
C TYR A 9 6.56 12.16 4.43
N THR A 10 5.71 12.20 5.45
CA THR A 10 4.46 11.45 5.50
C THR A 10 3.49 11.83 4.38
N PHE A 11 3.28 13.14 4.17
CA PHE A 11 2.35 13.66 3.17
C PHE A 11 2.83 13.30 1.76
N VAL A 12 4.11 13.54 1.48
CA VAL A 12 4.74 13.22 0.18
C VAL A 12 4.66 11.71 -0.12
N SER A 13 4.80 10.85 0.90
CA SER A 13 4.74 9.40 0.70
C SER A 13 3.34 8.88 0.37
N VAL A 14 2.30 9.48 0.93
CA VAL A 14 0.90 9.06 0.69
C VAL A 14 0.39 9.65 -0.63
N GLU A 15 0.60 10.94 -0.84
CA GLU A 15 0.16 11.62 -2.07
C GLU A 15 0.94 11.16 -3.29
N GLY A 16 2.26 10.99 -3.19
CA GLY A 16 3.08 10.48 -4.29
C GLY A 16 2.72 9.05 -4.66
N PHE A 17 2.34 8.20 -3.70
CA PHE A 17 1.86 6.85 -3.99
C PHE A 17 0.53 6.88 -4.75
N ARG A 18 -0.38 7.77 -4.35
CA ARG A 18 -1.66 7.99 -5.04
C ARG A 18 -1.46 8.49 -6.46
N GLU A 19 -0.62 9.50 -6.65
CA GLU A 19 -0.34 10.09 -7.97
C GLU A 19 0.30 9.06 -8.92
N ILE A 20 1.25 8.26 -8.44
CA ILE A 20 1.90 7.20 -9.22
C ILE A 20 0.93 6.09 -9.62
N LEU A 21 -0.08 5.81 -8.79
CA LEU A 21 -1.11 4.82 -9.08
C LEU A 21 -2.27 5.36 -9.91
N SER A 22 -2.44 6.69 -10.01
CA SER A 22 -3.52 7.36 -10.73
C SER A 22 -3.18 7.68 -12.19
N VAL A 23 -1.94 7.42 -12.64
CA VAL A 23 -1.54 7.63 -14.05
C VAL A 23 -2.01 6.47 -14.94
N ASP A 24 -2.40 6.79 -16.18
CA ASP A 24 -2.74 5.80 -17.20
C ASP A 24 -1.63 4.75 -17.38
N GLY A 25 -2.01 3.47 -17.38
CA GLY A 25 -1.06 2.34 -17.45
C GLY A 25 -0.28 2.07 -16.15
N ALA A 26 -0.63 2.71 -15.02
CA ALA A 26 -0.04 2.40 -13.72
C ALA A 26 -0.14 0.92 -13.38
N ALA A 27 -1.28 0.28 -13.70
CA ALA A 27 -1.53 -1.14 -13.49
C ALA A 27 -0.43 -2.03 -14.09
N GLU A 28 0.00 -1.74 -15.33
CA GLU A 28 1.00 -2.53 -16.07
C GLU A 28 2.39 -2.42 -15.44
N LYS A 29 2.70 -1.29 -14.80
CA LYS A 29 3.97 -1.05 -14.10
C LYS A 29 3.93 -1.46 -12.63
N ALA A 30 2.76 -1.38 -11.99
CA ALA A 30 2.55 -1.72 -10.59
C ALA A 30 2.43 -3.23 -10.38
N THR A 31 1.81 -3.95 -11.31
CA THR A 31 1.67 -5.42 -11.27
C THR A 31 3.00 -6.15 -11.05
N PRO A 32 4.08 -5.92 -11.83
CA PRO A 32 5.38 -6.57 -11.58
C PRO A 32 6.06 -6.11 -10.27
N LEU A 33 5.62 -4.99 -9.69
CA LEU A 33 6.13 -4.47 -8.42
C LEU A 33 5.34 -4.96 -7.20
N LEU A 34 4.17 -5.59 -7.39
CA LEU A 34 3.36 -6.19 -6.32
C LEU A 34 4.17 -7.04 -5.32
N PRO A 35 5.02 -8.00 -5.73
CA PRO A 35 5.79 -8.79 -4.77
C PRO A 35 6.74 -7.96 -3.89
N LYS A 36 7.15 -6.76 -4.33
CA LYS A 36 7.96 -5.82 -3.53
C LYS A 36 7.10 -4.89 -2.66
N LEU A 37 5.90 -4.54 -3.14
CA LEU A 37 4.95 -3.66 -2.43
C LEU A 37 4.22 -4.37 -1.29
N VAL A 38 3.89 -5.65 -1.47
CA VAL A 38 3.19 -6.48 -0.48
C VAL A 38 3.87 -6.49 0.90
N PRO A 39 5.18 -6.80 1.05
CA PRO A 39 5.84 -6.75 2.35
C PRO A 39 5.92 -5.34 2.95
N ALA A 40 5.98 -4.29 2.12
CA ALA A 40 5.98 -2.90 2.58
C ALA A 40 4.63 -2.47 3.15
N LEU A 41 3.53 -2.84 2.49
CA LEU A 41 2.16 -2.63 3.00
C LEU A 41 1.89 -3.50 4.22
N LYS A 42 2.35 -4.75 4.21
CA LYS A 42 2.23 -5.67 5.36
C LYS A 42 2.91 -5.12 6.61
N THR A 43 4.09 -4.53 6.47
CA THR A 43 4.80 -3.91 7.61
C THR A 43 4.12 -2.64 8.12
N ALA A 44 3.39 -1.90 7.29
CA ALA A 44 2.56 -0.79 7.73
C ALA A 44 1.29 -1.28 8.47
N LEU A 45 0.64 -2.34 7.96
CA LEU A 45 -0.53 -2.97 8.58
C LEU A 45 -0.21 -3.73 9.87
N ALA A 46 1.00 -4.25 10.02
CA ALA A 46 1.44 -4.88 11.26
C ALA A 46 1.96 -3.87 12.30
N HIS A 47 1.91 -2.57 12.01
CA HIS A 47 2.45 -1.54 12.89
C HIS A 47 1.48 -1.26 14.05
N PRO A 48 1.95 -1.19 15.31
CA PRO A 48 1.10 -0.91 16.48
C PRO A 48 0.56 0.54 16.53
N ASN A 49 0.95 1.40 15.58
CA ASN A 49 0.46 2.77 15.54
C ASN A 49 -0.77 2.82 14.62
N PRO A 50 -1.95 3.19 15.13
CA PRO A 50 -3.19 3.21 14.36
C PRO A 50 -3.11 4.13 13.14
N GLU A 51 -2.35 5.23 13.19
CA GLU A 51 -2.19 6.11 12.02
C GLU A 51 -1.38 5.43 10.90
N VAL A 52 -0.36 4.65 11.26
CA VAL A 52 0.47 3.91 10.29
C VAL A 52 -0.35 2.75 9.69
N PHE A 53 -1.15 2.08 10.52
CA PHE A 53 -2.10 1.06 10.08
C PHE A 53 -3.08 1.64 9.05
N GLN A 54 -3.74 2.75 9.38
CA GLN A 54 -4.76 3.37 8.53
C GLN A 54 -4.17 3.87 7.20
N ARG A 55 -2.93 4.39 7.21
CA ARG A 55 -2.21 4.75 5.99
C ARG A 55 -1.85 3.53 5.14
N GLY A 56 -1.40 2.45 5.77
CA GLY A 56 -1.16 1.17 5.08
C GLY A 56 -2.42 0.62 4.44
N LEU A 57 -3.56 0.69 5.15
CA LEU A 57 -4.86 0.27 4.64
C LEU A 57 -5.33 1.12 3.45
N ASN A 58 -5.19 2.45 3.55
CA ASN A 58 -5.54 3.36 2.45
C ASN A 58 -4.65 3.10 1.22
N GLY A 59 -3.34 2.89 1.41
CA GLY A 59 -2.44 2.48 0.33
C GLY A 59 -2.80 1.14 -0.29
N LEU A 60 -3.29 0.18 0.49
CA LEU A 60 -3.79 -1.10 -0.01
C LEU A 60 -5.05 -0.92 -0.88
N VAL A 61 -5.99 -0.08 -0.47
CA VAL A 61 -7.20 0.22 -1.25
C VAL A 61 -6.83 0.87 -2.59
N GLN A 62 -5.95 1.89 -2.58
CA GLN A 62 -5.49 2.53 -3.82
C GLN A 62 -4.74 1.56 -4.74
N LEU A 63 -3.91 0.69 -4.17
CA LEU A 63 -3.25 -0.36 -4.95
C LEU A 63 -4.29 -1.32 -5.56
N SER A 64 -5.32 -1.69 -4.81
CA SER A 64 -6.41 -2.53 -5.30
C SER A 64 -7.18 -1.88 -6.44
N GLU A 65 -7.41 -0.56 -6.38
CA GLU A 65 -8.05 0.19 -7.47
C GLU A 65 -7.17 0.21 -8.73
N ALA A 66 -5.85 0.32 -8.58
CA ALA A 66 -4.92 0.40 -9.70
C ALA A 66 -4.61 -0.95 -10.36
N VAL A 67 -4.32 -2.02 -9.59
CA VAL A 67 -3.95 -3.34 -10.16
C VAL A 67 -5.12 -4.31 -10.28
N GLY A 68 -6.27 -4.01 -9.67
CA GLY A 68 -7.48 -4.81 -9.73
C GLY A 68 -7.24 -6.28 -9.32
N PRO A 69 -7.66 -7.27 -10.13
CA PRO A 69 -7.65 -8.68 -9.76
C PRO A 69 -6.24 -9.25 -9.54
N ASN A 70 -5.19 -8.61 -10.04
CA ASN A 70 -3.80 -9.04 -9.82
C ASN A 70 -3.39 -8.96 -8.34
N LEU A 71 -4.09 -8.16 -7.53
CA LEU A 71 -3.86 -8.11 -6.09
C LEU A 71 -4.35 -9.38 -5.37
N ASN A 72 -5.29 -10.12 -5.97
CA ASN A 72 -5.96 -11.27 -5.34
C ASN A 72 -4.99 -12.38 -4.96
N ASP A 73 -3.98 -12.64 -5.79
CA ASP A 73 -2.93 -13.64 -5.52
C ASP A 73 -2.11 -13.32 -4.26
N HIS A 74 -2.13 -12.04 -3.85
CA HIS A 74 -1.40 -11.53 -2.71
C HIS A 74 -2.26 -11.27 -1.46
N LEU A 75 -3.60 -11.35 -1.56
CA LEU A 75 -4.53 -11.10 -0.43
C LEU A 75 -4.24 -11.98 0.78
N LYS A 76 -3.83 -13.24 0.57
CA LYS A 76 -3.43 -14.17 1.65
C LYS A 76 -2.35 -13.60 2.57
N HIS A 77 -1.48 -12.73 2.07
CA HIS A 77 -0.42 -12.12 2.87
C HIS A 77 -0.92 -10.98 3.74
N PHE A 78 -2.00 -10.30 3.33
CA PHE A 78 -2.61 -9.19 4.05
C PHE A 78 -3.61 -9.65 5.10
N LEU A 79 -4.40 -10.69 4.81
CA LEU A 79 -5.38 -11.25 5.75
C LEU A 79 -4.74 -11.64 7.10
N SER A 80 -3.52 -12.17 7.08
CA SER A 80 -2.77 -12.49 8.31
C SER A 80 -2.49 -11.30 9.23
N CYS A 81 -2.57 -10.06 8.73
CA CYS A 81 -2.36 -8.84 9.52
C CYS A 81 -3.65 -8.13 9.94
N VAL A 82 -4.78 -8.41 9.30
CA VAL A 82 -6.07 -7.76 9.60
C VAL A 82 -6.92 -8.61 10.57
N SER A 83 -6.61 -9.90 10.72
CA SER A 83 -7.29 -10.79 11.67
C SER A 83 -6.75 -10.74 13.11
N ILE A 84 -6.07 -9.65 13.51
CA ILE A 84 -5.59 -9.43 14.88
C ILE A 84 -6.63 -8.68 15.69
#